data_AF-A0A650ELM0-F1
#
_entry.id   AF-A0A650ELM0-F1
#
_cell.length_a   1.000
_cell.length_b   1.000
_cell.length_c   1.000
_cell.angle_alpha   90.00
_cell.angle_beta   90.00
_cell.angle_gamma   90.00
#
_symmetry.space_group_name_H-M   'P 1'
#
loop_
_entity.id
_entity.type
_entity.pdbx_description
1 polymer ?
#
loop_
_entity_poly.entity_id
_entity_poly.type
_entity_poly.pdbx_seq_one_letter_code
_entity_poly.pdbx_strand_id
1 'polypeptide(L)'
;MLEAVMAICVCASAIILTLGFIHTLNADLQTRPSSYQTYKNTLLSPVSSTQMITSLSPAHLTYETQALSYTHTFGETFVFYIPIHIQ
;
A
#
# COMPACT_ATOMS: atom_id res chain seq x y z
N MET A 1 -16.97 -49.90 6.25
CA MET A 1 -17.43 -48.90 5.26
C MET A 1 -17.60 -47.50 5.87
N LEU A 2 -18.22 -47.37 7.05
CA LEU A 2 -18.42 -46.07 7.72
C LEU A 2 -17.10 -45.30 7.97
N GLU A 3 -16.05 -45.98 8.45
CA GLU A 3 -14.72 -45.38 8.68
C GLU A 3 -14.11 -44.74 7.42
N ALA A 4 -14.25 -45.39 6.27
CA ALA A 4 -13.74 -44.87 5.00
C ALA A 4 -14.52 -43.63 4.55
N VAL A 5 -15.84 -43.59 4.79
CA VAL A 5 -16.68 -42.42 4.49
C VAL A 5 -16.30 -41.24 5.40
N MET A 6 -16.11 -41.50 6.70
CA MET A 6 -15.66 -40.46 7.65
C MET A 6 -14.29 -39.89 7.25
N ALA A 7 -13.34 -40.74 6.88
CA ALA A 7 -12.03 -40.30 6.41
C ALA A 7 -12.12 -39.44 5.13
N ILE A 8 -12.95 -39.82 4.16
CA ILE A 8 -13.18 -39.03 2.94
C ILE A 8 -13.81 -37.68 3.27
N CYS A 9 -14.80 -37.63 4.15
CA CYS A 9 -15.43 -36.38 4.56
C CYS A 9 -14.45 -35.43 5.26
N VAL A 10 -13.57 -35.95 6.12
CA VAL A 10 -12.52 -35.14 6.79
C VAL A 10 -11.53 -34.58 5.78
N CYS A 11 -11.03 -35.41 4.86
CA CYS A 11 -10.11 -34.96 3.82
C CYS A 11 -10.75 -33.93 2.87
N ALA A 12 -12.00 -34.14 2.46
CA ALA A 12 -12.72 -33.20 1.61
C ALA A 12 -12.91 -31.84 2.31
N SER A 13 -13.27 -31.86 3.59
CA SER A 13 -13.44 -30.64 4.40
C SER A 13 -12.13 -29.87 4.53
N ALA A 14 -11.01 -30.57 4.78
CA ALA A 14 -9.69 -29.95 4.85
C ALA A 14 -9.30 -29.29 3.53
N ILE A 15 -9.51 -29.96 2.39
CA ILE A 15 -9.20 -29.41 1.06
C ILE A 15 -10.02 -28.15 0.77
N ILE A 16 -11.33 -28.17 1.04
CA ILE A 16 -12.20 -27.02 0.83
C ILE A 16 -11.74 -25.82 1.68
N LEU A 17 -11.40 -26.05 2.95
CA LEU A 17 -10.91 -25.00 3.83
C LEU A 17 -9.57 -24.44 3.36
N THR A 18 -8.63 -25.30 2.95
CA THR A 18 -7.33 -24.84 2.42
C THR A 18 -7.50 -24.02 1.14
N LEU A 19 -8.32 -24.48 0.20
CA LEU A 19 -8.58 -23.74 -1.05
C LEU A 19 -9.30 -22.42 -0.79
N GLY A 20 -10.30 -22.41 0.10
CA GLY A 20 -10.99 -21.19 0.51
C GLY A 20 -10.05 -20.17 1.15
N PHE A 21 -9.17 -20.62 2.05
CA PHE A 21 -8.18 -19.77 2.70
C PHE A 21 -7.18 -19.17 1.70
N ILE A 22 -6.62 -19.98 0.80
CA ILE A 22 -5.72 -19.52 -0.26
C ILE A 22 -6.42 -18.51 -1.17
N HIS A 23 -7.68 -18.77 -1.54
CA HIS A 23 -8.46 -17.85 -2.36
C HIS A 23 -8.66 -16.49 -1.69
N THR A 24 -9.02 -16.47 -0.40
CA THR A 24 -9.17 -15.22 0.35
C THR A 24 -7.87 -14.44 0.50
N LEU A 25 -6.75 -15.12 0.74
CA LEU A 25 -5.44 -14.47 0.84
C LEU A 25 -4.97 -13.91 -0.51
N ASN A 26 -5.14 -14.67 -1.60
CA ASN A 26 -4.73 -14.23 -2.92
C ASN A 26 -5.59 -13.07 -3.45
N ALA A 27 -6.88 -13.00 -3.10
CA ALA A 27 -7.74 -11.90 -3.47
C ALA A 27 -7.26 -10.55 -2.89
N ASP A 28 -6.77 -10.56 -1.64
CA ASP A 28 -6.19 -9.37 -1.00
C ASP A 28 -4.86 -8.98 -1.69
N LEU A 29 -4.01 -9.96 -2.00
CA LEU A 29 -2.74 -9.74 -2.71
C LEU A 29 -2.88 -9.23 -4.15
N GLN A 30 -3.94 -9.60 -4.87
CA GLN A 30 -4.16 -9.16 -6.25
C GLN A 30 -4.75 -7.75 -6.35
N THR A 31 -5.49 -7.33 -5.33
CA THR A 31 -6.13 -6.02 -5.32
C THR A 31 -5.21 -4.95 -4.74
N ARG A 32 -4.35 -5.30 -3.78
CA ARG A 32 -3.44 -4.33 -3.18
C ARG A 32 -2.20 -4.12 -4.06
N PRO A 33 -1.99 -2.93 -4.65
CA PRO A 33 -0.73 -2.63 -5.32
C PRO A 33 0.41 -2.76 -4.31
N SER A 34 1.57 -3.21 -4.78
CA SER A 34 2.77 -3.15 -3.93
C SER A 34 3.11 -1.68 -3.64
N SER A 35 3.61 -1.38 -2.44
CA SER A 35 4.10 -0.04 -2.10
C SER A 35 5.15 0.46 -3.10
N TYR A 36 5.89 -0.46 -3.73
CA TYR A 36 6.81 -0.15 -4.83
C TYR A 36 6.11 0.41 -6.07
N GLN A 37 4.95 -0.13 -6.46
CA GLN A 37 4.17 0.37 -7.59
C GLN A 37 3.64 1.79 -7.32
N THR A 38 3.13 2.03 -6.11
CA THR A 38 2.67 3.37 -5.70
C THR A 38 3.83 4.37 -5.67
N TYR A 39 5.00 3.97 -5.14
CA TYR A 39 6.24 4.75 -5.19
C TYR A 39 6.64 5.10 -6.62
N LYS A 40 6.67 4.10 -7.52
CA LYS A 40 7.01 4.29 -8.93
C LYS A 40 6.07 5.29 -9.61
N ASN A 41 4.76 5.19 -9.35
CA ASN A 41 3.78 6.12 -9.91
C ASN A 41 3.94 7.54 -9.35
N THR A 42 4.42 7.67 -8.12
CA THR A 42 4.78 8.98 -7.55
C THR A 42 5.91 9.66 -8.34
N LEU A 43 6.79 8.89 -8.98
CA LEU A 43 7.86 9.45 -9.81
C LEU A 43 7.43 9.67 -11.27
N LEU A 44 6.60 8.77 -11.81
CA LEU A 44 6.20 8.81 -13.23
C LEU A 44 5.01 9.72 -13.52
N SER A 45 4.10 9.89 -12.57
CA SER A 45 2.89 10.72 -12.75
C SER A 45 2.45 11.36 -11.42
N PRO A 46 3.32 12.19 -10.80
CA PRO A 46 2.97 12.89 -9.58
C PRO A 46 1.91 13.97 -9.79
N VAL A 47 1.12 14.18 -8.74
CA VAL A 47 0.43 15.44 -8.47
C VAL A 47 1.40 16.36 -7.73
N SER A 48 1.70 17.50 -8.32
CA SER A 48 2.60 18.49 -7.74
C SER A 48 1.82 19.61 -7.05
N SER A 49 2.23 19.99 -5.84
CA SER A 49 1.71 21.14 -5.11
C SER A 49 2.81 21.84 -4.33
N THR A 50 2.78 23.17 -4.26
CA THR A 50 3.74 23.94 -3.47
C THR A 50 3.20 24.20 -2.08
N GLN A 51 4.04 24.06 -1.05
CA GLN A 51 3.68 24.32 0.34
C GLN A 51 4.85 24.84 1.15
N MET A 52 4.54 25.64 2.18
CA MET A 52 5.50 26.16 3.14
C MET A 52 5.63 25.22 4.32
N ILE A 53 6.85 24.75 4.61
CA ILE A 53 7.17 23.94 5.78
C ILE A 53 8.10 24.74 6.68
N THR A 54 7.64 25.07 7.88
CA THR A 54 8.47 25.71 8.89
C THR A 54 9.10 24.65 9.79
N SER A 55 10.42 24.67 9.88
CA SER A 55 11.17 23.80 10.78
C SER A 55 10.94 24.19 12.23
N LEU A 56 10.79 23.18 13.09
CA LEU A 56 10.77 23.35 14.55
C LEU A 56 12.20 23.42 15.16
N SER A 57 13.22 23.54 14.32
CA SER A 57 14.60 23.72 14.76
C SER A 57 14.81 25.12 15.37
N PRO A 58 15.84 25.32 16.22
CA PRO A 58 16.08 26.60 16.90
C PRO A 58 16.19 27.80 15.94
N ALA A 59 16.67 27.57 14.71
CA ALA A 59 16.82 28.59 13.67
C ALA A 59 15.52 28.93 12.93
N HIS A 60 14.40 28.23 13.18
CA HIS A 60 13.07 28.48 12.59
C HIS A 60 13.08 28.70 11.06
N LEU A 61 13.83 27.85 10.35
CA LEU A 61 13.95 27.95 8.89
C LEU A 61 12.62 27.65 8.23
N THR A 62 12.23 28.49 7.27
CA THR A 62 11.00 28.27 6.49
C THR A 62 11.38 27.84 5.08
N TYR A 63 10.92 26.65 4.71
CA TYR A 63 11.18 26.05 3.41
C TYR A 63 9.95 26.20 2.53
N GLU A 64 10.12 26.81 1.37
CA GLU A 64 9.18 26.61 0.28
C GLU A 64 9.50 25.25 -0.35
N THR A 65 8.55 24.33 -0.31
CA THR A 65 8.73 22.96 -0.78
C THR A 65 7.74 22.61 -1.87
N GLN A 66 8.19 21.87 -2.87
CA GLN A 66 7.34 21.19 -3.83
C GLN A 66 7.01 19.80 -3.29
N ALA A 67 5.73 19.55 -3.02
CA ALA A 67 5.21 18.24 -2.71
C ALA A 67 4.84 17.51 -4.01
N LEU A 68 5.47 16.38 -4.27
CA LEU A 68 5.09 15.45 -5.33
C LEU A 68 4.38 14.27 -4.68
N SER A 69 3.11 14.09 -4.99
CA SER A 69 2.27 13.08 -4.36
C SER A 69 1.58 12.19 -5.36
N TYR A 70 1.29 10.96 -4.95
CA TYR A 70 0.41 10.07 -5.69
C TYR A 70 -0.40 9.24 -4.70
N THR A 71 -1.72 9.27 -4.89
CA THR A 71 -2.67 8.49 -4.13
C THR A 71 -3.16 7.34 -5.00
N HIS A 72 -2.92 6.11 -4.56
CA HIS A 72 -3.51 4.95 -5.20
C HIS A 72 -5.00 4.85 -4.86
N THR A 73 -5.78 4.19 -5.71
CA THR A 73 -7.23 3.94 -5.57
C THR A 73 -7.65 3.31 -4.23
N PHE A 74 -6.71 2.68 -3.51
CA PHE A 74 -6.95 2.06 -2.19
C PHE A 74 -6.55 2.97 -1.01
N GLY A 75 -6.29 4.26 -1.27
CA GLY A 75 -6.04 5.27 -0.24
C GLY A 75 -4.59 5.40 0.23
N GLU A 76 -3.67 4.52 -0.20
CA GLU A 76 -2.24 4.68 0.07
C GLU A 76 -1.71 5.89 -0.70
N THR A 77 -1.18 6.88 0.03
CA THR A 77 -0.61 8.11 -0.54
C THR A 77 0.87 8.19 -0.22
N PHE A 78 1.70 8.32 -1.24
CA PHE A 78 3.11 8.64 -1.10
C PHE A 78 3.34 10.10 -1.45
N VAL A 79 4.20 10.78 -0.68
CA VAL A 79 4.54 12.19 -0.86
C VAL A 79 6.04 12.38 -0.72
N PHE A 80 6.64 13.09 -1.67
CA PHE A 80 8.02 13.56 -1.64
C PHE A 80 8.05 15.07 -1.55
N TYR A 81 8.87 15.60 -0.66
CA TYR A 81 9.07 17.04 -0.52
C TYR A 81 10.43 17.43 -1.07
N ILE A 82 10.43 18.33 -2.03
CA ILE A 82 11.65 18.89 -2.63
C ILE A 82 11.74 20.35 -2.19
N PRO A 83 12.73 20.75 -1.38
CA PRO A 83 12.92 22.15 -1.04
C PRO A 83 13.31 22.94 -2.28
N ILE A 84 12.58 24.02 -2.54
CA ILE A 84 12.79 24.93 -3.69
C ILE A 84 13.53 26.18 -3.22
N HIS A 85 13.14 26.70 -2.06
CA HIS A 85 13.70 27.93 -1.50
C HIS A 85 13.76 27.86 0.04
N ILE A 86 14.77 28.49 0.62
CA ILE A 86 14.96 28.59 2.08
C ILE A 86 14.91 30.07 2.44
N GLN A 87 14.01 30.43 3.36
CA GLN A 87 13.89 31.76 3.95
C GLN A 87 14.39 31.76 5.39
#